data_AF-A0AAU9U8F2-F1
#
_entry.id   AF-A0AAU9U8F2-F1
#
_cell.length_a   1.000
_cell.length_b   1.000
_cell.length_c   1.000
_cell.angle_alpha   90.00
_cell.angle_beta   90.00
_cell.angle_gamma   90.00
#
_symmetry.space_group_name_H-M   'P 1'
#
loop_
_entity.id
_entity.type
_entity.pdbx_description
1 polymer ?
#
loop_
_entity_poly.entity_id
_entity_poly.type
_entity_poly.pdbx_seq_one_letter_code
_entity_poly.pdbx_strand_id
1 'polypeptide(L)'
;MIDTTAVIEIVKSVISTEISSLKAEFKSFILPLENEVKALRQEFLNIREIKKIAKEKCYQYVWVKKCCIMVRRTNSSPVMHITSLTDLKKMV
;
A
#
# COMPACT_ATOMS: atom_id res chain seq x y z
N MET A 1 41.27 0.35 42.34
CA MET A 1 40.75 -0.80 41.58
C MET A 1 39.56 -0.29 40.78
N ILE A 2 39.58 -0.35 39.45
CA ILE A 2 38.45 0.14 38.64
C ILE A 2 37.30 -0.85 38.81
N ASP A 3 36.09 -0.35 39.11
CA ASP A 3 34.90 -1.18 39.16
C ASP A 3 34.49 -1.57 37.74
N THR A 4 34.91 -2.76 37.32
CA THR A 4 34.61 -3.32 36.00
C THR A 4 33.12 -3.50 35.77
N THR A 5 32.32 -3.63 36.83
CA THR A 5 30.86 -3.78 36.74
C THR A 5 30.22 -2.49 36.24
N ALA A 6 30.61 -1.36 36.85
CA ALA A 6 30.14 -0.04 36.45
C ALA A 6 30.52 0.30 34.99
N VAL A 7 31.73 -0.08 34.55
CA VAL A 7 32.17 0.13 33.16
C VAL A 7 31.32 -0.68 32.17
N ILE A 8 31.00 -1.94 32.51
CA ILE A 8 30.15 -2.79 31.64
C ILE A 8 28.73 -2.21 31.52
N GLU A 9 28.15 -1.69 32.61
CA GLU A 9 26.82 -1.07 32.56
C GLU A 9 26.81 0.18 31.68
N ILE A 10 27.84 1.02 31.78
CA ILE A 10 27.98 2.21 30.93
C ILE A 10 28.04 1.80 29.45
N VAL A 11 28.87 0.81 29.10
CA VAL A 11 28.99 0.34 27.71
C VAL A 11 27.65 -0.21 27.18
N LYS A 12 26.92 -0.98 28.00
CA LYS A 12 25.57 -1.46 27.63
C LYS A 12 24.60 -0.32 27.39
N SER A 13 24.64 0.72 28.22
CA SER A 13 23.75 1.88 28.08
C SER A 13 24.02 2.62 26.78
N VAL A 14 25.29 2.87 26.45
CA VAL A 14 25.71 3.55 25.21
C VAL A 14 25.25 2.76 23.99
N ILE A 15 25.52 1.45 23.95
CA ILE A 15 25.10 0.58 22.85
C ILE A 15 23.58 0.59 22.70
N SER A 16 22.83 0.53 23.80
CA SER A 16 21.36 0.58 23.78
C SER A 16 20.84 1.89 23.18
N THR A 17 21.47 3.01 23.55
CA THR A 17 21.13 4.33 23.01
C THR A 17 21.41 4.42 21.52
N GLU A 18 22.60 3.98 21.07
CA GLU A 18 22.96 3.98 19.65
C GLU A 18 22.03 3.11 18.80
N ILE A 19 21.71 1.91 19.27
CA ILE A 19 20.73 1.03 18.60
C ILE A 19 19.36 1.70 18.50
N SER A 20 18.93 2.40 19.55
CA SER A 20 17.64 3.08 19.58
C SER A 20 17.60 4.24 18.58
N SER A 21 18.68 5.02 18.51
CA SER A 21 18.83 6.09 17.51
C SER A 21 18.82 5.55 16.08
N LEU A 22 19.57 4.48 15.82
CA LEU A 22 19.61 3.83 14.50
C LEU A 22 18.23 3.30 14.07
N LYS A 23 17.48 2.69 15.01
CA LYS A 23 16.11 2.23 14.76
C LYS A 23 15.16 3.39 14.42
N ALA A 24 15.30 4.52 15.11
CA ALA A 24 14.47 5.69 14.86
C ALA A 24 14.76 6.27 13.47
N GLU A 25 16.03 6.34 13.09
CA GLU A 25 16.46 6.80 11.78
C GLU A 25 15.99 5.86 10.66
N PHE A 26 16.16 4.54 10.82
CA PHE A 26 15.65 3.59 9.84
C PHE A 26 14.12 3.66 9.67
N LYS A 27 13.39 3.88 10.79
CA LYS A 27 11.94 4.04 10.75
C LYS A 27 11.51 5.33 10.03
N SER A 28 12.27 6.42 10.15
CA SER A 28 11.99 7.66 9.44
C SER A 28 12.14 7.52 7.93
N PHE A 29 13.02 6.63 7.45
CA PHE A 29 13.14 6.28 6.03
C PHE A 29 12.02 5.37 5.52
N ILE A 30 11.53 4.42 6.34
CA ILE A 30 10.49 3.47 5.92
C ILE A 30 9.10 4.12 5.87
N LEU A 31 8.77 4.95 6.86
CA LEU A 31 7.44 5.56 7.00
C LEU A 31 6.93 6.25 5.72
N PRO A 32 7.75 7.07 5.02
CA PRO A 32 7.35 7.68 3.76
C PRO A 32 7.00 6.65 2.68
N LEU A 33 7.81 5.59 2.53
CA LEU A 33 7.59 4.53 1.55
C LEU A 33 6.31 3.74 1.86
N GLU A 34 6.06 3.42 3.13
CA GLU A 34 4.82 2.76 3.54
C GLU A 34 3.59 3.62 3.23
N ASN A 35 3.68 4.92 3.49
CA ASN A 35 2.61 5.87 3.21
C ASN A 35 2.34 6.00 1.71
N GLU A 36 3.38 6.04 0.89
CA GLU A 36 3.26 6.12 -0.57
C GLU A 36 2.63 4.84 -1.15
N VAL A 37 3.08 3.66 -0.69
CA VAL A 37 2.47 2.38 -1.07
C VAL A 37 1.00 2.32 -0.64
N LYS A 38 0.67 2.85 0.54
CA LYS A 38 -0.72 2.91 1.02
C LYS A 38 -1.57 3.89 0.21
N ALA A 39 -1.03 5.05 -0.16
CA ALA A 39 -1.69 6.03 -1.01
C ALA A 39 -1.98 5.45 -2.40
N LEU A 40 -0.98 4.81 -3.02
CA LEU A 40 -1.15 4.09 -4.28
C LEU A 40 -2.22 3.00 -4.17
N ARG A 41 -2.22 2.23 -3.07
CA ARG A 41 -3.27 1.22 -2.81
C ARG A 41 -4.66 1.81 -2.62
N GLN A 42 -4.80 3.05 -2.15
CA GLN A 42 -6.10 3.72 -2.00
C GLN A 42 -6.56 4.39 -3.31
N GLU A 43 -5.64 4.92 -4.11
CA GLU A 43 -5.91 5.35 -5.49
C GLU A 43 -6.36 4.19 -6.38
N PHE A 44 -5.85 2.99 -6.11
CA PHE A 44 -6.48 1.75 -6.54
C PHE A 44 -7.85 1.60 -5.87
N LEU A 45 -8.83 2.26 -6.48
CA LEU A 45 -10.25 2.23 -6.16
C LEU A 45 -10.65 0.95 -5.43
N ASN A 46 -11.42 1.15 -4.36
CA ASN A 46 -12.09 0.11 -3.59
C ASN A 46 -12.71 -0.94 -4.52
N ILE A 47 -11.97 -2.03 -4.81
CA ILE A 47 -12.32 -3.06 -5.80
C ILE A 47 -13.73 -3.61 -5.52
N ARG A 48 -14.15 -3.57 -4.26
CA ARG A 48 -15.49 -3.94 -3.81
C ARG A 48 -16.57 -3.04 -4.41
N GLU A 49 -16.39 -1.72 -4.41
CA GLU A 49 -17.32 -0.77 -5.03
C GLU A 49 -17.38 -0.95 -6.54
N ILE A 50 -16.23 -1.15 -7.19
CA ILE A 50 -16.23 -1.37 -8.65
C ILE A 50 -16.91 -2.69 -8.98
N LYS A 51 -16.64 -3.78 -8.25
CA LYS A 51 -17.35 -5.05 -8.45
C LYS A 51 -18.85 -4.90 -8.23
N LYS A 52 -19.27 -4.09 -7.26
CA LYS A 52 -20.68 -3.77 -7.01
C LYS A 52 -21.31 -3.04 -8.19
N ILE A 53 -20.70 -1.93 -8.64
CA ILE A 53 -21.16 -1.13 -9.78
C ILE A 53 -21.15 -1.95 -11.07
N ALA A 54 -20.11 -2.75 -11.28
CA ALA A 54 -19.99 -3.65 -12.41
C ALA A 54 -21.17 -4.66 -12.44
N LYS A 55 -21.54 -5.21 -11.28
CA LYS A 55 -22.70 -6.10 -11.17
C LYS A 55 -24.01 -5.37 -11.44
N GLU A 56 -24.20 -4.18 -10.87
CA GLU A 56 -25.39 -3.33 -11.11
C GLU A 56 -25.57 -2.97 -12.59
N LYS A 57 -24.46 -2.82 -13.31
CA LYS A 57 -24.44 -2.47 -14.74
C LYS A 57 -24.31 -3.68 -15.68
N CYS A 58 -24.52 -4.89 -15.17
CA CYS A 58 -24.50 -6.15 -15.92
C CYS A 58 -23.16 -6.45 -16.64
N TYR A 59 -22.03 -6.09 -16.04
CA TYR A 59 -20.72 -6.55 -16.50
C TYR A 59 -20.47 -7.98 -16.05
N GLN A 60 -20.28 -8.88 -17.02
CA GLN A 60 -20.10 -10.31 -16.74
C GLN A 60 -18.66 -10.66 -16.30
N TYR A 61 -17.66 -9.90 -16.76
CA TYR A 61 -16.25 -10.16 -16.46
C TYR A 61 -15.59 -8.94 -15.83
N VAL A 62 -14.96 -9.14 -14.67
CA VAL A 62 -14.22 -8.11 -13.93
C VAL A 62 -12.92 -8.73 -13.40
N TRP A 63 -11.77 -8.15 -13.76
CA TRP A 63 -10.46 -8.59 -13.29
C TRP A 63 -9.50 -7.42 -13.14
N VAL A 64 -8.35 -7.67 -12.50
CA VAL A 64 -7.30 -6.66 -12.27
C VAL A 64 -6.05 -7.08 -13.02
N LYS A 65 -5.43 -6.15 -13.77
CA LYS A 65 -4.16 -6.39 -14.46
C LYS A 65 -3.39 -5.07 -14.60
N LYS A 66 -2.09 -5.08 -14.29
CA LYS A 66 -1.19 -3.90 -14.37
C LYS A 66 -1.80 -2.65 -13.72
N CYS A 67 -2.24 -2.78 -12.48
CA CYS A 67 -2.83 -1.69 -11.74
C CYS A 67 -4.16 -1.12 -12.26
N CYS A 68 -4.75 -1.75 -13.28
CA CYS A 68 -5.97 -1.29 -13.92
C CYS A 68 -7.08 -2.33 -13.70
N ILE A 69 -8.29 -1.85 -13.46
CA ILE A 69 -9.46 -2.73 -13.39
C ILE A 69 -10.03 -2.84 -14.78
N MET A 70 -10.16 -4.07 -15.24
CA MET A 70 -10.66 -4.41 -16.56
C MET A 70 -12.06 -4.96 -16.41
N VAL A 71 -13.00 -4.37 -17.13
CA VAL A 71 -14.40 -4.80 -17.14
C VAL A 71 -14.86 -5.09 -18.56
N ARG A 72 -15.72 -6.09 -18.72
CA ARG A 72 -16.30 -6.48 -20.00
C ARG A 72 -17.74 -6.95 -19.81
N ARG A 73 -18.67 -6.43 -20.63
CA ARG A 73 -20.11 -6.76 -20.55
C ARG A 73 -20.42 -8.19 -20.93
N THR A 74 -19.99 -8.61 -22.12
CA THR A 74 -20.19 -9.96 -22.67
C THR A 74 -18.90 -10.46 -23.32
N ASN A 75 -18.81 -11.74 -23.68
CA ASN A 75 -17.61 -12.28 -24.34
C ASN A 75 -17.20 -11.53 -25.62
N SER A 76 -18.14 -10.96 -26.37
CA SER A 76 -17.86 -10.19 -27.58
C SER A 76 -17.64 -8.69 -27.34
N SER A 77 -17.94 -8.17 -26.13
CA SER A 77 -17.78 -6.75 -25.82
C SER A 77 -16.29 -6.37 -25.70
N PRO A 78 -15.92 -5.12 -26.04
CA PRO A 78 -14.57 -4.62 -25.79
C PRO A 78 -14.26 -4.56 -24.29
N VAL A 79 -12.98 -4.70 -23.94
CA VAL A 79 -12.51 -4.51 -22.56
C VAL A 79 -12.43 -3.02 -22.28
N MET A 80 -13.06 -2.58 -21.20
CA MET A 80 -12.86 -1.23 -20.67
C MET A 80 -11.85 -1.23 -19.54
N HIS A 81 -10.96 -0.25 -19.60
CA HIS A 81 -9.91 -0.03 -18.63
C HIS A 81 -10.34 1.08 -17.69
N ILE A 82 -10.41 0.75 -16.40
CA ILE A 82 -10.74 1.68 -15.32
C ILE A 82 -9.46 1.89 -14.53
N THR A 83 -8.90 3.09 -14.68
CA THR A 83 -7.67 3.52 -14.01
C THR A 83 -7.93 4.53 -12.91
N SER A 84 -9.08 5.22 -12.97
CA SER A 84 -9.44 6.30 -12.05
C SER A 84 -10.93 6.29 -11.69
N LEU A 85 -11.31 7.09 -10.70
CA LEU A 85 -12.71 7.35 -10.36
C LEU A 85 -13.47 8.06 -11.49
N THR A 86 -12.79 8.84 -12.33
CA THR A 86 -13.40 9.48 -13.49
C THR A 86 -13.73 8.46 -14.58
N ASP A 87 -12.90 7.43 -14.76
CA ASP A 87 -13.19 6.31 -15.67
C ASP A 87 -14.40 5.49 -15.23
N LEU A 88 -14.69 5.46 -13.93
CA LEU A 88 -15.87 4.80 -13.40
C LEU A 88 -17.16 5.40 -13.96
N LYS A 89 -17.17 6.70 -14.28
CA LYS A 89 -18.31 7.37 -14.95
C LYS A 89 -18.51 6.88 -16.39
N LYS A 90 -17.50 6.26 -17.02
CA LYS A 90 -17.65 5.62 -18.34
C LYS A 90 -18.46 4.33 -18.27
N MET A 91 -18.69 3.79 -17.08
CA MET A 91 -19.57 2.63 -16.89
C MET A 91 -21.07 2.98 -16.91
N VAL A 92 -21.42 4.26 -17.10
CA VAL A 92 -22.81 4.76 -17.15
C VAL A 92 -23.57 4.16 -18.32
#